data_AF-A0A958FMD9-F1
#
_entry.id   AF-A0A958FMD9-F1
#
_cell.length_a   1.000
_cell.length_b   1.000
_cell.length_c   1.000
_cell.angle_alpha   90.00
_cell.angle_beta   90.00
_cell.angle_gamma   90.00
#
_symmetry.space_group_name_H-M   'P 1'
#
loop_
_entity.id
_entity.type
_entity.pdbx_description
1 polymer ?
#
loop_
_entity_poly.entity_id
_entity_poly.type
_entity_poly.pdbx_seq_one_letter_code
_entity_poly.pdbx_strand_id
1 'polypeptide(L)'
;VTASLMPMVKDVLNATYRFIGEMPIDRYTMLFIFEDKNAGGVEYHNSSAFVFQEGDFAQIRPRVQDVVTHEFFHLIIPFSIRSDILDKVNFFKPTPTAHLWFFEGVTEWASDIIQLRAGLKSIDQYILNDFRQKLFQEDIYGADISLREISLTSHRNQEEYLNVYSRGALVAALLDILLLDRTDGRRGLQDVIVDLSKDYGKERPLPEERFFEILIDYSGPEFENFIRRYIIGNEKLPVKEMLDKLGIIYEEERPGDERRGDLGMFFSAEPGGVTVLWVDPAVQQMGLRPGDVVQRFNGTPVTAANYSEVLYRGGSRLPVGDTYRIEILREGRPLRLSAQT
;
A
#
# COMPACT_ATOMS: atom_id res chain seq x y z
N VAL A 1 7.64 3.47 24.94
CA VAL A 1 6.63 3.69 23.87
C VAL A 1 6.13 5.14 23.85
N THR A 2 5.41 5.63 24.86
CA THR A 2 4.74 6.95 24.83
C THR A 2 5.66 8.14 24.52
N ALA A 3 6.87 8.19 25.11
CA ALA A 3 7.83 9.28 24.88
C ALA A 3 8.33 9.38 23.43
N SER A 4 8.31 8.26 22.68
CA SER A 4 8.74 8.18 21.28
C SER A 4 7.56 8.21 20.30
N LEU A 5 6.38 7.78 20.74
CA LEU A 5 5.16 7.76 19.94
C LEU A 5 4.63 9.17 19.65
N MET A 6 4.53 10.02 20.68
CA MET A 6 3.98 11.38 20.52
C MET A 6 4.76 12.25 19.53
N PRO A 7 6.12 12.28 19.55
CA PRO A 7 6.89 12.99 18.52
C PRO A 7 6.60 12.49 17.11
N MET A 8 6.58 11.16 16.90
CA MET A 8 6.30 10.57 15.59
C MET A 8 4.89 10.94 15.10
N VAL A 9 3.87 10.83 15.97
CA VAL A 9 2.50 11.25 15.64
C VAL A 9 2.46 12.73 15.26
N LYS A 10 3.17 13.59 15.98
CA LYS A 10 3.25 15.02 15.66
C LYS A 10 3.89 15.26 14.29
N ASP A 11 4.92 14.51 13.93
CA ASP A 11 5.58 14.60 12.62
C ASP A 11 4.61 14.22 11.49
N VAL A 12 3.86 13.13 11.65
CA VAL A 12 2.81 12.69 10.72
C VAL A 12 1.73 13.75 10.58
N LEU A 13 1.17 14.24 11.69
CA LEU A 13 0.12 15.27 11.68
C LEU A 13 0.56 16.54 10.95
N ASN A 14 1.79 17.00 11.21
CA ASN A 14 2.35 18.16 10.53
C ASN A 14 2.60 17.89 9.04
N ALA A 15 3.02 16.67 8.67
CA ALA A 15 3.20 16.26 7.29
C ALA A 15 1.87 16.26 6.54
N THR A 16 0.84 15.63 7.10
CA THR A 16 -0.52 15.62 6.53
C THR A 16 -1.07 17.04 6.43
N TYR A 17 -0.90 17.88 7.46
CA TYR A 17 -1.30 19.30 7.42
C TYR A 17 -0.66 20.06 6.26
N ARG A 18 0.65 19.89 6.04
CA ARG A 18 1.34 20.51 4.89
C ARG A 18 0.84 19.97 3.55
N PHE A 19 0.40 18.72 3.50
CA PHE A 19 -0.14 18.10 2.28
C PHE A 19 -1.56 18.58 1.96
N ILE A 20 -2.42 18.77 2.96
CA ILE A 20 -3.83 19.14 2.71
C ILE A 20 -4.09 20.65 2.80
N GLY A 21 -3.24 21.39 3.52
CA GLY A 21 -3.43 22.80 3.82
C GLY A 21 -4.35 23.04 5.03
N GLU A 22 -5.64 22.75 4.91
CA GLU A 22 -6.65 23.01 5.95
C GLU A 22 -7.25 21.72 6.52
N MET A 23 -7.30 21.59 7.84
CA MET A 23 -7.87 20.42 8.52
C MET A 23 -9.39 20.60 8.70
N PRO A 24 -10.20 19.57 8.43
CA PRO A 24 -11.67 19.67 8.54
C PRO A 24 -12.18 19.63 9.99
N ILE A 25 -11.29 19.53 10.99
CA ILE A 25 -11.63 19.33 12.40
C ILE A 25 -10.63 20.05 13.33
N ASP A 26 -11.10 20.46 14.50
CA ASP A 26 -10.27 21.10 15.53
C ASP A 26 -9.58 20.11 16.47
N ARG A 27 -10.11 18.89 16.59
CA ARG A 27 -9.64 17.89 17.56
C ARG A 27 -9.76 16.48 17.00
N TYR A 28 -8.66 15.74 17.04
CA TYR A 28 -8.58 14.33 16.68
C TYR A 28 -8.05 13.49 17.85
N THR A 29 -8.59 12.30 18.06
CA THR A 29 -8.20 11.39 19.15
C THR A 29 -7.63 10.08 18.60
N MET A 30 -6.42 9.71 19.01
CA MET A 30 -5.81 8.43 18.62
C MET A 30 -5.73 7.48 19.81
N LEU A 31 -6.39 6.32 19.70
CA LEU A 31 -6.34 5.25 20.69
C LEU A 31 -5.33 4.20 20.25
N PHE A 32 -4.22 4.09 20.96
CA PHE A 32 -3.20 3.06 20.71
C PHE A 32 -3.35 1.90 21.70
N ILE A 33 -3.51 0.70 21.17
CA ILE A 33 -3.59 -0.56 21.92
C ILE A 33 -2.38 -1.41 21.50
N PHE A 34 -1.60 -1.85 22.49
CA PHE A 34 -0.45 -2.73 22.26
C PHE A 34 -0.79 -4.12 22.81
N GLU A 35 -0.83 -5.11 21.94
CA GLU A 35 -1.25 -6.50 22.21
C GLU A 35 -0.17 -7.49 21.76
N ASP A 36 -0.45 -8.79 21.83
CA ASP A 36 0.46 -9.84 21.35
C ASP A 36 0.52 -9.96 19.81
N LYS A 37 -0.35 -9.24 19.09
CA LYS A 37 -0.49 -9.29 17.63
C LYS A 37 -0.76 -7.91 17.02
N ASN A 38 -0.50 -7.77 15.73
CA ASN A 38 -0.99 -6.65 14.93
C ASN A 38 -2.43 -6.91 14.48
N ALA A 39 -3.29 -5.88 14.53
CA ALA A 39 -4.62 -5.93 13.92
C ALA A 39 -4.97 -4.67 13.10
N GLY A 40 -3.99 -3.79 12.86
CA GLY A 40 -4.14 -2.64 11.97
C GLY A 40 -4.74 -1.41 12.65
N GLY A 41 -5.28 -0.52 11.83
CA GLY A 41 -6.01 0.67 12.24
C GLY A 41 -7.47 0.58 11.82
N VAL A 42 -8.30 1.42 12.45
CA VAL A 42 -9.64 1.73 11.97
C VAL A 42 -9.91 3.21 12.15
N GLU A 43 -10.49 3.79 11.13
CA GLU A 43 -10.83 5.19 11.00
C GLU A 43 -12.22 5.50 11.57
N TYR A 44 -12.34 6.66 12.20
CA TYR A 44 -13.60 7.28 12.58
C TYR A 44 -13.55 8.78 12.26
N HIS A 45 -14.72 9.41 12.24
CA HIS A 45 -14.90 10.82 11.86
C HIS A 45 -13.95 11.82 12.56
N ASN A 46 -13.53 11.55 13.80
CA ASN A 46 -12.61 12.40 14.56
C ASN A 46 -11.67 11.59 15.47
N SER A 47 -11.49 10.31 15.18
CA SER A 47 -10.59 9.44 15.93
C SER A 47 -10.13 8.25 15.11
N SER A 48 -9.06 7.59 15.55
CA SER A 48 -8.72 6.25 15.09
C SER A 48 -8.31 5.38 16.25
N ALA A 49 -8.55 4.07 16.10
CA ALA A 49 -8.06 3.06 17.01
C ALA A 49 -7.02 2.20 16.29
N PHE A 50 -5.93 1.89 16.99
CA PHE A 50 -4.80 1.16 16.44
C PHE A 50 -4.47 -0.02 17.34
N VAL A 51 -4.25 -1.19 16.74
CA VAL A 51 -3.78 -2.38 17.46
C VAL A 51 -2.45 -2.83 16.86
N PHE A 52 -1.39 -2.63 17.63
CA PHE A 52 -0.03 -3.02 17.28
C PHE A 52 0.47 -4.13 18.19
N GLN A 53 1.34 -4.98 17.66
CA GLN A 53 2.08 -5.91 18.49
C GLN A 53 3.02 -5.13 19.43
N GLU A 54 3.03 -5.50 20.71
CA GLU A 54 3.92 -4.95 21.72
C GLU A 54 5.38 -5.33 21.39
N GLY A 55 6.27 -4.36 21.48
CA GLY A 55 7.69 -4.55 21.15
C GLY A 55 8.50 -3.27 21.30
N ASP A 56 9.77 -3.34 20.88
CA ASP A 56 10.63 -2.16 20.81
C ASP A 56 10.03 -1.14 19.83
N PHE A 57 9.71 0.05 20.34
CA PHE A 57 9.13 1.12 19.52
C PHE A 57 10.01 1.48 18.33
N ALA A 58 11.34 1.42 18.45
CA ALA A 58 12.23 1.72 17.34
C ALA A 58 12.03 0.76 16.17
N GLN A 59 11.71 -0.50 16.45
CA GLN A 59 11.44 -1.53 15.45
C GLN A 59 10.03 -1.39 14.86
N ILE A 60 9.03 -1.09 15.70
CA ILE A 60 7.63 -0.95 15.26
C ILE A 60 7.30 0.41 14.63
N ARG A 61 8.16 1.41 14.82
CA ARG A 61 7.93 2.79 14.37
C ARG A 61 7.54 2.91 12.89
N PRO A 62 8.21 2.27 11.91
CA PRO A 62 7.85 2.45 10.50
C PRO A 62 6.39 2.03 10.23
N ARG A 63 6.00 0.83 10.69
CA ARG A 63 4.61 0.35 10.56
C ARG A 63 3.62 1.26 11.28
N VAL A 64 3.93 1.68 12.50
CA VAL A 64 3.06 2.60 13.24
C VAL A 64 2.89 3.91 12.48
N GLN A 65 3.97 4.44 11.89
CA GLN A 65 3.95 5.67 11.11
C GLN A 65 3.11 5.51 9.83
N ASP A 66 3.26 4.40 9.10
CA ASP A 66 2.46 4.11 7.90
C ASP A 66 0.97 4.02 8.21
N VAL A 67 0.60 3.21 9.22
CA VAL A 67 -0.80 3.03 9.61
C VAL A 67 -1.38 4.33 10.18
N VAL A 68 -0.67 5.05 11.04
CA VAL A 68 -1.16 6.34 11.56
C VAL A 68 -1.36 7.36 10.43
N THR A 69 -0.48 7.40 9.44
CA THR A 69 -0.63 8.32 8.30
C THR A 69 -1.85 7.94 7.46
N HIS A 70 -2.05 6.64 7.17
CA HIS A 70 -3.22 6.11 6.46
C HIS A 70 -4.52 6.47 7.17
N GLU A 71 -4.66 6.06 8.44
CA GLU A 71 -5.87 6.27 9.22
C GLU A 71 -6.18 7.76 9.44
N PHE A 72 -5.14 8.59 9.62
CA PHE A 72 -5.33 10.02 9.79
C PHE A 72 -5.75 10.70 8.48
N PHE A 73 -5.25 10.22 7.33
CA PHE A 73 -5.65 10.75 6.03
C PHE A 73 -7.11 10.43 5.67
N HIS A 74 -7.71 9.42 6.31
CA HIS A 74 -9.14 9.14 6.12
C HIS A 74 -10.07 10.32 6.46
N LEU A 75 -9.59 11.30 7.25
CA LEU A 75 -10.27 12.58 7.45
C LEU A 75 -10.61 13.31 6.15
N ILE A 76 -9.79 13.12 5.11
CA ILE A 76 -10.03 13.69 3.78
C ILE A 76 -10.80 12.70 2.92
N ILE A 77 -10.36 11.45 2.86
CA ILE A 77 -11.02 10.43 2.04
C ILE A 77 -11.27 9.17 2.89
N PRO A 78 -12.51 8.78 3.22
CA PRO A 78 -13.75 9.27 2.64
C PRO A 78 -14.44 10.40 3.44
N PHE A 79 -13.97 10.81 4.63
CA PHE A 79 -14.81 11.67 5.48
C PHE A 79 -15.13 13.06 4.90
N SER A 80 -14.21 13.63 4.10
CA SER A 80 -14.43 14.90 3.38
C SER A 80 -14.84 14.69 1.91
N ILE A 81 -14.33 13.65 1.26
CA ILE A 81 -14.62 13.30 -0.14
C ILE A 81 -15.17 11.88 -0.17
N ARG A 82 -16.49 11.74 -0.30
CA ARG A 82 -17.18 10.44 -0.33
C ARG A 82 -18.28 10.39 -1.36
N SER A 83 -18.66 9.17 -1.70
CA SER A 83 -19.92 8.87 -2.37
C SER A 83 -21.12 9.06 -1.44
N ASP A 84 -22.26 9.47 -1.98
CA ASP A 84 -23.54 9.60 -1.25
C ASP A 84 -24.10 8.26 -0.77
N ILE A 85 -23.57 7.14 -1.25
CA ILE A 85 -23.84 5.81 -0.70
C ILE A 85 -23.37 5.71 0.76
N LEU A 86 -22.26 6.36 1.13
CA LEU A 86 -21.73 6.32 2.50
C LEU A 86 -22.58 7.13 3.50
N ASP A 87 -23.51 7.96 3.02
CA ASP A 87 -24.49 8.64 3.89
C ASP A 87 -25.75 7.78 4.14
N LYS A 88 -25.92 6.69 3.38
CA LYS A 88 -27.10 5.82 3.41
C LYS A 88 -26.75 4.38 3.80
N VAL A 89 -25.76 4.22 4.68
CA VAL A 89 -25.23 2.90 5.07
C VAL A 89 -26.33 2.00 5.61
N ASN A 90 -26.45 0.80 5.03
CA ASN A 90 -27.30 -0.26 5.52
C ASN A 90 -26.44 -1.35 6.17
N PHE A 91 -26.47 -1.44 7.50
CA PHE A 91 -25.69 -2.41 8.27
C PHE A 91 -26.16 -3.86 8.13
N PHE A 92 -27.33 -4.11 7.54
CA PHE A 92 -27.86 -5.46 7.29
C PHE A 92 -27.57 -5.97 5.89
N LYS A 93 -27.53 -5.06 4.91
CA LYS A 93 -27.29 -5.40 3.50
C LYS A 93 -26.17 -4.51 2.96
N PRO A 94 -25.01 -5.09 2.62
CA PRO A 94 -23.92 -4.34 1.99
C PRO A 94 -24.42 -3.57 0.77
N THR A 95 -24.06 -2.29 0.69
CA THR A 95 -24.30 -1.45 -0.48
C THR A 95 -22.97 -1.25 -1.19
N PRO A 96 -22.74 -1.91 -2.33
CA PRO A 96 -21.48 -1.77 -3.07
C PRO A 96 -21.24 -0.35 -3.56
N THR A 97 -19.98 0.05 -3.61
CA THR A 97 -19.52 1.25 -4.29
C THR A 97 -18.48 0.88 -5.34
N ALA A 98 -18.49 1.60 -6.46
CA ALA A 98 -17.49 1.51 -7.51
C ALA A 98 -16.18 2.23 -7.15
N HIS A 99 -16.13 2.92 -6.00
CA HIS A 99 -15.07 3.88 -5.67
C HIS A 99 -14.24 3.50 -4.45
N LEU A 100 -14.30 2.25 -3.99
CA LEU A 100 -13.46 1.78 -2.89
C LEU A 100 -11.96 1.91 -3.21
N TRP A 101 -11.56 1.75 -4.47
CA TRP A 101 -10.19 2.03 -4.94
C TRP A 101 -9.76 3.47 -4.65
N PHE A 102 -10.69 4.43 -4.68
CA PHE A 102 -10.42 5.81 -4.32
C PHE A 102 -10.34 5.97 -2.81
N PHE A 103 -11.25 5.33 -2.06
CA PHE A 103 -11.28 5.47 -0.61
C PHE A 103 -10.08 4.82 0.10
N GLU A 104 -9.62 3.66 -0.37
CA GLU A 104 -8.52 2.93 0.23
C GLU A 104 -7.21 3.09 -0.55
N GLY A 105 -7.26 2.95 -1.88
CA GLY A 105 -6.06 3.01 -2.71
C GLY A 105 -5.42 4.40 -2.80
N VAL A 106 -6.23 5.46 -2.94
CA VAL A 106 -5.70 6.83 -2.92
C VAL A 106 -5.25 7.22 -1.52
N THR A 107 -5.91 6.72 -0.47
CA THR A 107 -5.47 6.93 0.92
C THR A 107 -4.12 6.26 1.19
N GLU A 108 -3.93 5.03 0.72
CA GLU A 108 -2.66 4.30 0.81
C GLU A 108 -1.55 5.04 0.04
N TRP A 109 -1.82 5.52 -1.18
CA TRP A 109 -0.88 6.36 -1.93
C TRP A 109 -0.55 7.67 -1.21
N ALA A 110 -1.56 8.35 -0.66
CA ALA A 110 -1.35 9.59 0.07
C ALA A 110 -0.51 9.34 1.32
N SER A 111 -0.75 8.23 2.04
CA SER A 111 0.07 7.82 3.19
C SER A 111 1.55 7.70 2.82
N ASP A 112 1.87 7.08 1.68
CA ASP A 112 3.24 6.97 1.19
C ASP A 112 3.85 8.32 0.79
N ILE A 113 3.13 9.11 -0.01
CA ILE A 113 3.65 10.38 -0.55
C ILE A 113 3.76 11.47 0.51
N ILE A 114 2.85 11.52 1.49
CA ILE A 114 2.93 12.44 2.64
C ILE A 114 4.25 12.21 3.39
N GLN A 115 4.56 10.96 3.68
CA GLN A 115 5.79 10.60 4.40
C GLN A 115 7.04 10.88 3.58
N LEU A 116 7.01 10.56 2.28
CA LEU A 116 8.11 10.85 1.35
C LEU A 116 8.39 12.36 1.25
N ARG A 117 7.36 13.17 0.97
CA ARG A 117 7.50 14.63 0.80
C ARG A 117 7.88 15.33 2.10
N ALA A 118 7.54 14.76 3.26
CA ALA A 118 7.94 15.26 4.56
C ALA A 118 9.34 14.78 5.02
N GLY A 119 10.02 13.93 4.26
CA GLY A 119 11.32 13.36 4.63
C GLY A 119 11.25 12.34 5.78
N LEU A 120 10.06 11.84 6.12
CA LEU A 120 9.85 10.77 7.10
C LEU A 120 10.13 9.38 6.52
N LYS A 121 10.11 9.30 5.19
CA LYS A 121 10.43 8.13 4.37
C LYS A 121 11.40 8.57 3.27
N SER A 122 12.49 7.85 3.07
CA SER A 122 13.44 8.14 1.98
C SER A 122 12.87 7.69 0.63
N ILE A 123 13.43 8.22 -0.47
CA ILE A 123 13.06 7.77 -1.82
C ILE A 123 13.34 6.28 -2.01
N ASP A 124 14.45 5.76 -1.46
CA ASP A 124 14.79 4.34 -1.53
C ASP A 124 13.77 3.49 -0.77
N GLN A 125 13.33 3.93 0.41
CA GLN A 125 12.29 3.23 1.17
C GLN A 125 10.98 3.19 0.39
N TYR A 126 10.56 4.32 -0.19
CA TYR A 126 9.35 4.38 -0.99
C TYR A 126 9.43 3.50 -2.25
N ILE A 127 10.47 3.67 -3.08
CA ILE A 127 10.56 2.98 -4.37
C ILE A 127 10.91 1.50 -4.21
N LEU A 128 11.91 1.16 -3.38
CA LEU A 128 12.44 -0.20 -3.33
C LEU A 128 11.67 -1.11 -2.38
N ASN A 129 10.90 -0.55 -1.43
CA ASN A 129 10.06 -1.34 -0.53
C ASN A 129 8.59 -1.19 -0.91
N ASP A 130 7.99 -0.01 -0.72
CA ASP A 130 6.53 0.12 -0.77
C ASP A 130 5.98 -0.01 -2.20
N PHE A 131 6.52 0.78 -3.13
CA PHE A 131 6.10 0.76 -4.53
C PHE A 131 6.38 -0.60 -5.17
N ARG A 132 7.58 -1.16 -4.95
CA ARG A 132 7.96 -2.48 -5.44
C ARG A 132 7.10 -3.59 -4.86
N GLN A 133 6.76 -3.53 -3.57
CA GLN A 133 5.86 -4.50 -2.95
C GLN A 133 4.48 -4.44 -3.58
N LYS A 134 3.94 -3.24 -3.82
CA LYS A 134 2.65 -3.07 -4.49
C LYS A 134 2.68 -3.60 -5.93
N LEU A 135 3.77 -3.38 -6.69
CA LEU A 135 3.96 -3.98 -8.02
C LEU A 135 3.98 -5.51 -7.98
N PHE A 136 4.65 -6.08 -6.99
CA PHE A 136 4.68 -7.53 -6.83
C PHE A 136 3.29 -8.10 -6.49
N GLN A 137 2.50 -7.38 -5.67
CA GLN A 137 1.12 -7.78 -5.39
C GLN A 137 0.26 -7.70 -6.65
N GLU A 138 0.42 -6.67 -7.49
CA GLU A 138 -0.22 -6.58 -8.81
C GLU A 138 0.12 -7.80 -9.69
N ASP A 139 1.38 -8.27 -9.69
CA ASP A 139 1.77 -9.48 -10.43
C ASP A 139 1.09 -10.75 -9.88
N ILE A 140 0.91 -10.87 -8.57
CA ILE A 140 0.23 -12.02 -7.94
C ILE A 140 -1.26 -12.02 -8.29
N TYR A 141 -1.93 -10.89 -8.11
CA TYR A 141 -3.37 -10.79 -8.37
C TYR A 141 -3.69 -10.89 -9.86
N GLY A 142 -2.78 -10.38 -10.70
CA GLY A 142 -3.01 -10.26 -12.13
C GLY A 142 -4.03 -9.18 -12.46
N ALA A 143 -4.31 -9.05 -13.75
CA ALA A 143 -5.15 -7.98 -14.30
C ALA A 143 -6.50 -8.49 -14.84
N ASP A 144 -7.00 -9.63 -14.36
CA ASP A 144 -8.24 -10.24 -14.89
C ASP A 144 -9.50 -9.47 -14.47
N ILE A 145 -9.45 -8.76 -13.34
CA ILE A 145 -10.54 -7.97 -12.77
C ILE A 145 -10.11 -6.49 -12.71
N SER A 146 -11.02 -5.55 -12.95
CA SER A 146 -10.73 -4.11 -12.86
C SER A 146 -10.88 -3.57 -11.43
N LEU A 147 -10.20 -2.47 -11.09
CA LEU A 147 -10.35 -1.82 -9.78
C LEU A 147 -11.81 -1.45 -9.46
N ARG A 148 -12.59 -1.04 -10.47
CA ARG A 148 -14.02 -0.80 -10.34
C ARG A 148 -14.77 -2.07 -9.92
N GLU A 149 -14.49 -3.20 -10.57
CA GLU A 149 -15.15 -4.47 -10.24
C GLU A 149 -14.69 -5.00 -8.88
N ILE A 150 -13.40 -4.89 -8.53
CA ILE A 150 -12.91 -5.22 -7.18
C ILE A 150 -13.66 -4.37 -6.13
N SER A 151 -13.78 -3.05 -6.37
CA SER A 151 -14.48 -2.15 -5.45
C SER A 151 -15.94 -2.59 -5.22
N LEU A 152 -16.66 -2.88 -6.30
CA LEU A 152 -18.06 -3.35 -6.25
C LEU A 152 -18.21 -4.71 -5.57
N THR A 153 -17.22 -5.58 -5.69
CA THR A 153 -17.30 -6.97 -5.23
C THR A 153 -16.57 -7.24 -3.93
N SER A 154 -15.88 -6.27 -3.36
CA SER A 154 -15.14 -6.33 -2.08
C SER A 154 -15.89 -7.07 -0.97
N HIS A 155 -17.18 -6.75 -0.76
CA HIS A 155 -18.03 -7.40 0.26
C HIS A 155 -18.23 -8.91 0.11
N ARG A 156 -17.93 -9.50 -1.07
CA ARG A 156 -18.07 -10.93 -1.37
C ARG A 156 -16.79 -11.59 -1.88
N ASN A 157 -15.91 -10.82 -2.53
CA ASN A 157 -14.64 -11.29 -3.08
C ASN A 157 -13.49 -10.83 -2.19
N GLN A 158 -13.34 -11.51 -1.05
CA GLN A 158 -12.33 -11.17 -0.04
C GLN A 158 -10.89 -11.47 -0.50
N GLU A 159 -10.72 -12.36 -1.48
CA GLU A 159 -9.39 -12.70 -2.04
C GLU A 159 -8.77 -11.48 -2.73
N GLU A 160 -9.57 -10.68 -3.44
CA GLU A 160 -9.14 -9.46 -4.13
C GLU A 160 -9.13 -8.20 -3.24
N TYR A 161 -9.55 -8.30 -1.97
CA TYR A 161 -9.78 -7.12 -1.14
C TYR A 161 -8.50 -6.28 -0.95
N LEU A 162 -7.36 -6.92 -0.66
CA LEU A 162 -6.08 -6.23 -0.49
C LEU A 162 -5.53 -5.66 -1.80
N ASN A 163 -6.03 -6.12 -2.95
CA ASN A 163 -5.65 -5.59 -4.26
C ASN A 163 -6.15 -4.14 -4.43
N VAL A 164 -7.26 -3.77 -3.77
CA VAL A 164 -7.75 -2.38 -3.74
C VAL A 164 -6.69 -1.42 -3.22
N TYR A 165 -5.99 -1.81 -2.14
CA TYR A 165 -4.92 -1.02 -1.54
C TYR A 165 -3.69 -0.98 -2.45
N SER A 166 -3.24 -2.15 -2.89
CA SER A 166 -1.99 -2.27 -3.66
C SER A 166 -2.13 -1.65 -5.06
N ARG A 167 -3.03 -2.16 -5.89
CA ARG A 167 -3.27 -1.66 -7.24
C ARG A 167 -3.88 -0.27 -7.25
N GLY A 168 -4.76 0.04 -6.27
CA GLY A 168 -5.32 1.38 -6.13
C GLY A 168 -4.23 2.42 -5.85
N ALA A 169 -3.27 2.13 -4.96
CA ALA A 169 -2.14 3.03 -4.71
C ALA A 169 -1.19 3.16 -5.91
N LEU A 170 -0.95 2.08 -6.67
CA LEU A 170 -0.19 2.15 -7.92
C LEU A 170 -0.90 3.05 -8.94
N VAL A 171 -2.19 2.85 -9.16
CA VAL A 171 -3.00 3.67 -10.07
C VAL A 171 -2.99 5.14 -9.63
N ALA A 172 -3.12 5.42 -8.33
CA ALA A 172 -3.03 6.77 -7.80
C ALA A 172 -1.64 7.41 -8.01
N ALA A 173 -0.56 6.64 -7.85
CA ALA A 173 0.80 7.12 -8.11
C ALA A 173 1.03 7.43 -9.60
N LEU A 174 0.62 6.53 -10.49
CA LEU A 174 0.75 6.72 -11.93
C LEU A 174 -0.13 7.89 -12.42
N LEU A 175 -1.28 8.10 -11.79
CA LEU A 175 -2.11 9.26 -12.01
C LEU A 175 -1.44 10.57 -11.58
N ASP A 176 -0.86 10.62 -10.37
CA ASP A 176 -0.13 11.80 -9.90
C ASP A 176 1.00 12.16 -10.88
N ILE A 177 1.76 11.16 -11.33
CA ILE A 177 2.81 11.32 -12.34
C ILE A 177 2.25 11.89 -13.66
N LEU A 178 1.13 11.33 -14.15
CA LEU A 178 0.50 11.81 -15.37
C LEU A 178 0.06 13.27 -15.24
N LEU A 179 -0.55 13.66 -14.12
CA LEU A 179 -0.98 15.04 -13.88
C LEU A 179 0.21 16.00 -13.82
N LEU A 180 1.26 15.62 -13.11
CA LEU A 180 2.49 16.41 -13.02
C LEU A 180 3.14 16.57 -14.41
N ASP A 181 3.24 15.51 -15.19
CA ASP A 181 3.79 15.53 -16.56
C ASP A 181 2.98 16.46 -17.49
N ARG A 182 1.65 16.41 -17.42
CA ARG A 182 0.77 17.23 -18.27
C ARG A 182 0.71 18.70 -17.88
N THR A 183 1.15 19.03 -16.67
CA THR A 183 1.03 20.38 -16.11
C THR A 183 2.38 21.04 -15.86
N ASP A 184 3.47 20.46 -16.39
CA ASP A 184 4.85 20.90 -16.15
C ASP A 184 5.18 20.97 -14.64
N GLY A 185 4.69 19.99 -13.88
CA GLY A 185 4.85 19.87 -12.44
C GLY A 185 4.02 20.82 -11.60
N ARG A 186 3.08 21.57 -12.20
CA ARG A 186 2.28 22.58 -11.48
C ARG A 186 1.10 22.01 -10.71
N ARG A 187 0.58 20.84 -11.12
CA ARG A 187 -0.61 20.24 -10.52
C ARG A 187 -0.51 18.71 -10.53
N GLY A 188 -0.68 18.10 -9.36
CA GLY A 188 -0.73 16.65 -9.17
C GLY A 188 -2.08 16.20 -8.60
N LEU A 189 -2.14 14.93 -8.21
CA LEU A 189 -3.30 14.33 -7.54
C LEU A 189 -3.56 14.96 -6.16
N GLN A 190 -2.52 15.45 -5.49
CA GLN A 190 -2.67 16.23 -4.24
C GLN A 190 -3.61 17.43 -4.46
N ASP A 191 -3.40 18.20 -5.52
CA ASP A 191 -4.19 19.39 -5.80
C ASP A 191 -5.65 19.03 -6.13
N VAL A 192 -5.86 17.95 -6.89
CA VAL A 192 -7.21 17.42 -7.18
C VAL A 192 -7.94 17.06 -5.89
N ILE A 193 -7.27 16.37 -4.96
CA ILE A 193 -7.84 16.00 -3.65
C ILE A 193 -8.17 17.26 -2.83
N VAL A 194 -7.27 18.24 -2.77
CA VAL A 194 -7.48 19.48 -2.02
C VAL A 194 -8.67 20.27 -2.61
N ASP A 195 -8.73 20.41 -3.93
CA ASP A 195 -9.82 21.10 -4.61
C ASP A 195 -11.18 20.40 -4.37
N LEU A 196 -11.23 19.07 -4.51
CA LEU A 196 -12.43 18.29 -4.22
C LEU A 196 -12.87 18.42 -2.75
N SER A 197 -11.92 18.33 -1.81
CA SER A 197 -12.23 18.48 -0.40
C SER A 197 -12.78 19.88 -0.07
N LYS A 198 -12.36 20.90 -0.79
CA LYS A 198 -12.81 22.28 -0.58
C LYS A 198 -14.22 22.50 -1.11
N ASP A 199 -14.51 21.98 -2.31
CA ASP A 199 -15.77 22.24 -3.01
C ASP A 199 -16.92 21.35 -2.52
N TYR A 200 -16.60 20.11 -2.14
CA TYR A 200 -17.57 19.14 -1.62
C TYR A 200 -17.57 19.10 -0.09
N GLY A 201 -16.40 18.78 0.49
CA GLY A 201 -16.22 18.68 1.93
C GLY A 201 -17.20 17.73 2.63
N LYS A 202 -17.18 17.76 3.96
CA LYS A 202 -18.01 16.86 4.79
C LYS A 202 -19.51 16.95 4.51
N GLU A 203 -20.02 18.10 4.06
CA GLU A 203 -21.46 18.35 3.95
C GLU A 203 -22.06 17.96 2.58
N ARG A 204 -21.24 17.72 1.55
CA ARG A 204 -21.73 17.44 0.19
C ARG A 204 -21.08 16.19 -0.36
N PRO A 205 -21.67 15.00 -0.18
CA PRO A 205 -21.16 13.82 -0.84
C PRO A 205 -21.27 13.94 -2.36
N LEU A 206 -20.34 13.31 -3.07
CA LEU A 206 -20.37 13.15 -4.51
C LEU A 206 -21.43 12.09 -4.87
N PRO A 207 -22.29 12.31 -5.88
CA PRO A 207 -23.20 11.27 -6.33
C PRO A 207 -22.42 10.06 -6.87
N GLU A 208 -22.72 8.84 -6.39
CA GLU A 208 -22.05 7.61 -6.80
C GLU A 208 -21.93 7.48 -8.33
N GLU A 209 -23.02 7.76 -9.05
CA GLU A 209 -23.11 7.62 -10.51
C GLU A 209 -22.31 8.68 -11.28
N ARG A 210 -22.01 9.81 -10.63
CA ARG A 210 -21.25 10.92 -11.24
C ARG A 210 -19.82 11.05 -10.73
N PHE A 211 -19.40 10.20 -9.80
CA PHE A 211 -18.09 10.30 -9.16
C PHE A 211 -16.93 10.33 -10.17
N PHE A 212 -16.94 9.45 -11.18
CA PHE A 212 -15.92 9.47 -12.24
C PHE A 212 -15.99 10.73 -13.11
N GLU A 213 -17.18 11.21 -13.45
CA GLU A 213 -17.35 12.49 -14.18
C GLU A 213 -16.71 13.65 -13.40
N ILE A 214 -17.03 13.75 -12.12
CA ILE A 214 -16.50 14.80 -11.25
C ILE A 214 -14.98 14.70 -11.15
N LEU A 215 -14.44 13.49 -10.96
CA LEU A 215 -12.99 13.26 -10.96
C LEU A 215 -12.32 13.70 -12.27
N ILE A 216 -12.96 13.45 -13.42
CA ILE A 216 -12.51 13.89 -14.75
C ILE A 216 -12.54 15.42 -14.85
N ASP A 217 -13.62 16.06 -14.42
CA ASP A 217 -13.77 17.52 -14.46
C ASP A 217 -12.64 18.23 -13.70
N TYR A 218 -12.18 17.65 -12.60
CA TYR A 218 -11.09 18.22 -11.80
C TYR A 218 -9.70 17.97 -12.38
N SER A 219 -9.52 16.91 -13.15
CA SER A 219 -8.19 16.41 -13.54
C SER A 219 -7.88 16.58 -15.04
N GLY A 220 -8.89 16.86 -15.87
CA GLY A 220 -8.74 17.10 -17.31
C GLY A 220 -8.99 15.87 -18.20
N PRO A 221 -9.07 16.05 -19.54
CA PRO A 221 -9.49 15.01 -20.48
C PRO A 221 -8.50 13.84 -20.62
N GLU A 222 -7.21 14.06 -20.41
CA GLU A 222 -6.22 12.98 -20.39
C GLU A 222 -6.49 11.98 -19.25
N PHE A 223 -7.12 12.44 -18.18
CA PHE A 223 -7.48 11.60 -17.05
C PHE A 223 -8.64 10.66 -17.38
N GLU A 224 -9.58 11.07 -18.23
CA GLU A 224 -10.68 10.22 -18.66
C GLU A 224 -10.14 8.93 -19.30
N ASN A 225 -9.17 9.05 -20.21
CA ASN A 225 -8.54 7.89 -20.84
C ASN A 225 -7.85 6.99 -19.83
N PHE A 226 -7.16 7.59 -18.84
CA PHE A 226 -6.49 6.84 -17.78
C PHE A 226 -7.49 6.05 -16.92
N ILE A 227 -8.55 6.70 -16.43
CA ILE A 227 -9.64 6.06 -15.67
C ILE A 227 -10.25 4.91 -16.47
N ARG A 228 -10.58 5.16 -17.74
CA ARG A 228 -11.23 4.17 -18.61
C ARG A 228 -10.39 2.91 -18.77
N ARG A 229 -9.07 3.03 -18.92
CA ARG A 229 -8.18 1.90 -19.18
C ARG A 229 -7.78 1.14 -17.93
N TYR A 230 -7.47 1.85 -16.84
CA TYR A 230 -6.78 1.26 -15.67
C TYR A 230 -7.64 1.13 -14.42
N ILE A 231 -8.82 1.79 -14.37
CA ILE A 231 -9.73 1.72 -13.23
C ILE A 231 -11.03 1.02 -13.60
N ILE A 232 -11.68 1.49 -14.67
CA ILE A 232 -12.88 0.86 -15.21
C ILE A 232 -12.49 -0.39 -15.99
N GLY A 233 -11.51 -0.24 -16.88
CA GLY A 233 -10.82 -1.33 -17.55
C GLY A 233 -9.76 -1.97 -16.65
N ASN A 234 -9.16 -3.03 -17.17
CA ASN A 234 -8.20 -3.86 -16.49
C ASN A 234 -6.89 -3.99 -17.29
N GLU A 235 -6.56 -2.99 -18.10
CA GLU A 235 -5.32 -3.00 -18.87
C GLU A 235 -4.09 -3.01 -17.94
N LYS A 236 -3.00 -3.59 -18.44
CA LYS A 236 -1.71 -3.61 -17.72
C LYS A 236 -1.23 -2.18 -17.47
N LEU A 237 -0.83 -1.91 -16.22
CA LEU A 237 -0.37 -0.57 -15.81
C LEU A 237 0.89 -0.13 -16.58
N PRO A 238 0.97 1.13 -17.07
CA PRO A 238 2.10 1.63 -17.84
C PRO A 238 3.25 2.06 -16.93
N VAL A 239 3.67 1.18 -16.01
CA VAL A 239 4.62 1.49 -14.92
C VAL A 239 5.94 2.02 -15.46
N LYS A 240 6.51 1.35 -16.46
CA LYS A 240 7.77 1.76 -17.10
C LYS A 240 7.66 3.17 -17.68
N GLU A 241 6.65 3.42 -18.49
CA GLU A 241 6.44 4.72 -19.15
C GLU A 241 6.29 5.85 -18.14
N MET A 242 5.56 5.61 -17.05
CA MET A 242 5.33 6.63 -16.02
C MET A 242 6.59 6.87 -15.17
N LEU A 243 7.29 5.82 -14.75
CA LEU A 243 8.52 5.99 -13.98
C LEU A 243 9.65 6.64 -14.80
N ASP A 244 9.71 6.37 -16.10
CA ASP A 244 10.66 7.02 -17.03
C ASP A 244 10.47 8.56 -17.04
N LYS A 245 9.24 9.08 -16.84
CA LYS A 245 8.97 10.53 -16.73
C LYS A 245 9.62 11.18 -15.51
N LEU A 246 9.84 10.39 -14.45
CA LEU A 246 10.54 10.83 -13.24
C LEU A 246 12.06 10.60 -13.31
N GLY A 247 12.57 10.03 -14.41
CA GLY A 247 13.96 9.60 -14.53
C GLY A 247 14.27 8.34 -13.71
N ILE A 248 13.26 7.59 -13.28
CA ILE A 248 13.41 6.32 -12.58
C ILE A 248 13.47 5.21 -13.63
N ILE A 249 14.62 4.56 -13.73
CA ILE A 249 14.79 3.41 -14.62
C ILE A 249 14.05 2.22 -14.01
N TYR A 250 12.95 1.83 -14.64
CA TYR A 250 12.21 0.63 -14.31
C TYR A 250 12.50 -0.47 -15.33
N GLU A 251 13.05 -1.57 -14.84
CA GLU A 251 13.25 -2.79 -15.59
C GLU A 251 12.26 -3.82 -15.05
N GLU A 252 11.33 -4.22 -15.91
CA GLU A 252 10.20 -5.08 -15.56
C GLU A 252 10.58 -6.55 -15.27
N GLU A 253 11.84 -6.92 -15.48
CA GLU A 253 12.31 -8.31 -15.68
C GLU A 253 11.52 -9.42 -14.96
N ARG A 254 10.80 -10.21 -15.75
CA ARG A 254 10.57 -11.68 -15.68
C ARG A 254 10.19 -12.15 -17.10
N PRO A 255 10.69 -13.24 -17.72
CA PRO A 255 11.39 -14.43 -17.23
C PRO A 255 12.81 -14.66 -17.82
N GLY A 256 13.69 -15.35 -17.09
CA GLY A 256 14.87 -16.01 -17.69
C GLY A 256 16.17 -15.21 -17.79
N ASP A 257 16.56 -14.44 -16.77
CA ASP A 257 18.01 -14.38 -16.50
C ASP A 257 18.39 -15.73 -15.88
N GLU A 258 18.78 -16.70 -16.70
CA GLU A 258 19.27 -18.03 -16.27
C GLU A 258 20.48 -17.94 -15.29
N ARG A 259 20.98 -16.73 -15.03
CA ARG A 259 22.13 -16.46 -14.16
C ARG A 259 21.74 -16.01 -12.76
N ARG A 260 20.48 -15.69 -12.49
CA ARG A 260 20.01 -15.17 -11.19
C ARG A 260 18.76 -15.92 -10.72
N GLY A 261 18.87 -16.55 -9.55
CA GLY A 261 17.81 -17.29 -8.90
C GLY A 261 16.72 -16.37 -8.35
N ASP A 262 15.46 -16.70 -8.62
CA ASP A 262 14.31 -16.19 -7.86
C ASP A 262 14.03 -17.21 -6.75
N LEU A 263 13.78 -16.73 -5.52
CA LEU A 263 13.40 -17.64 -4.44
C LEU A 263 11.96 -18.14 -4.60
N GLY A 264 11.15 -17.52 -5.48
CA GLY A 264 9.74 -17.84 -5.64
C GLY A 264 8.98 -17.63 -4.32
N MET A 265 9.36 -16.60 -3.56
CA MET A 265 8.80 -16.29 -2.26
C MET A 265 8.65 -14.79 -2.12
N PHE A 266 7.61 -14.39 -1.38
CA PHE A 266 7.44 -13.02 -0.96
C PHE A 266 7.30 -12.92 0.54
N PHE A 267 7.80 -11.82 1.09
CA PHE A 267 7.91 -11.64 2.51
C PHE A 267 7.35 -10.28 2.93
N SER A 268 6.69 -10.26 4.08
CA SER A 268 6.39 -9.04 4.83
C SER A 268 7.43 -8.91 5.93
N ALA A 269 8.03 -7.72 6.03
CA ALA A 269 8.89 -7.40 7.16
C ALA A 269 8.07 -6.65 8.21
N GLU A 270 7.84 -7.31 9.34
CA GLU A 270 7.25 -6.69 10.52
C GLU A 270 8.27 -6.67 11.67
N PRO A 271 8.07 -5.82 12.67
CA PRO A 271 8.98 -5.70 13.81
C PRO A 271 9.18 -7.04 14.55
N GLY A 272 8.14 -7.88 14.56
CA GLY A 272 8.18 -9.23 15.12
C GLY A 272 8.91 -10.29 14.27
N GLY A 273 9.33 -9.95 13.05
CA GLY A 273 10.04 -10.85 12.15
C GLY A 273 9.65 -10.69 10.68
N VAL A 274 10.29 -11.49 9.83
CA VAL A 274 10.02 -11.50 8.39
C VAL A 274 9.13 -12.68 8.07
N THR A 275 7.88 -12.43 7.72
CA THR A 275 6.86 -13.46 7.49
C THR A 275 6.71 -13.74 6.00
N VAL A 276 6.63 -15.00 5.62
CA VAL A 276 6.29 -15.41 4.25
C VAL A 276 4.83 -15.03 3.96
N LEU A 277 4.60 -14.17 2.97
CA LEU A 277 3.27 -13.81 2.49
C LEU A 277 2.79 -14.75 1.39
N TRP A 278 3.70 -15.11 0.50
CA TRP A 278 3.39 -15.91 -0.68
C TRP A 278 4.56 -16.83 -1.02
N VAL A 279 4.21 -18.00 -1.54
CA VAL A 279 5.16 -19.02 -1.99
C VAL A 279 4.69 -19.54 -3.33
N ASP A 280 5.58 -19.48 -4.32
CA ASP A 280 5.37 -20.02 -5.65
C ASP A 280 5.02 -21.50 -5.57
N PRO A 281 4.04 -22.00 -6.34
CA PRO A 281 3.67 -23.41 -6.35
C PRO A 281 4.85 -24.38 -6.53
N ALA A 282 5.89 -24.00 -7.30
CA ALA A 282 7.10 -24.80 -7.46
C ALA A 282 7.91 -24.90 -6.16
N VAL A 283 7.91 -23.84 -5.36
CA VAL A 283 8.64 -23.73 -4.08
C VAL A 283 7.84 -24.31 -2.92
N GLN A 284 6.50 -24.42 -3.02
CA GLN A 284 5.67 -25.05 -1.99
C GLN A 284 6.07 -26.51 -1.70
N GLN A 285 6.68 -27.21 -2.66
CA GLN A 285 7.20 -28.58 -2.48
C GLN A 285 8.30 -28.67 -1.41
N MET A 286 9.00 -27.57 -1.15
CA MET A 286 9.98 -27.42 -0.06
C MET A 286 9.32 -27.47 1.34
N GLY A 287 7.99 -27.38 1.40
CA GLY A 287 7.23 -27.38 2.65
C GLY A 287 7.17 -26.01 3.32
N LEU A 288 7.64 -24.94 2.68
CA LEU A 288 7.44 -23.54 3.09
C LEU A 288 5.98 -23.12 2.84
N ARG A 289 5.41 -22.30 3.73
CA ARG A 289 4.01 -21.88 3.67
C ARG A 289 3.87 -20.39 4.01
N PRO A 290 2.84 -19.72 3.46
CA PRO A 290 2.40 -18.43 4.00
C PRO A 290 2.20 -18.51 5.52
N GLY A 291 2.68 -17.49 6.24
CA GLY A 291 2.66 -17.41 7.71
C GLY A 291 3.92 -17.92 8.41
N ASP A 292 4.85 -18.56 7.71
CA ASP A 292 6.15 -18.91 8.29
C ASP A 292 6.99 -17.67 8.58
N VAL A 293 7.69 -17.65 9.72
CA VAL A 293 8.59 -16.53 10.08
C VAL A 293 10.03 -16.91 9.80
N VAL A 294 10.67 -16.23 8.86
CA VAL A 294 12.06 -16.43 8.47
C VAL A 294 13.01 -15.93 9.55
N GLN A 295 13.88 -16.83 10.01
CA GLN A 295 14.92 -16.56 10.99
C GLN A 295 16.28 -16.37 10.33
N ARG A 296 16.63 -17.22 9.36
CA ARG A 296 17.91 -17.16 8.65
C ARG A 296 17.77 -17.59 7.19
N PHE A 297 18.60 -17.02 6.33
CA PHE A 297 18.76 -17.40 4.94
C PHE A 297 20.24 -17.62 4.63
N ASN A 298 20.60 -18.81 4.16
CA ASN A 298 21.98 -19.26 3.95
C ASN A 298 22.88 -18.99 5.17
N GLY A 299 22.34 -19.22 6.36
CA GLY A 299 23.04 -18.99 7.63
C GLY A 299 23.12 -17.51 8.06
N THR A 300 22.67 -16.55 7.25
CA THR A 300 22.61 -15.13 7.61
C THR A 300 21.30 -14.83 8.36
N PRO A 301 21.35 -14.19 9.55
CA PRO A 301 20.14 -13.76 10.25
C PRO A 301 19.29 -12.79 9.42
N VAL A 302 18.00 -13.07 9.37
CA VAL A 302 17.01 -12.25 8.68
C VAL A 302 16.22 -11.46 9.72
N THR A 303 16.11 -10.16 9.49
CA THR A 303 15.43 -9.18 10.33
C THR A 303 14.63 -8.24 9.45
N ALA A 304 13.64 -7.54 10.01
CA ALA A 304 12.89 -6.54 9.26
C ALA A 304 13.78 -5.46 8.61
N ALA A 305 14.91 -5.13 9.23
CA ALA A 305 15.82 -4.10 8.73
C ALA A 305 16.70 -4.55 7.56
N ASN A 306 16.98 -5.86 7.42
CA ASN A 306 17.91 -6.37 6.41
C ASN A 306 17.29 -7.36 5.42
N TYR A 307 16.00 -7.70 5.57
CA TYR A 307 15.36 -8.76 4.79
C TYR A 307 15.49 -8.54 3.27
N SER A 308 15.36 -7.30 2.79
CA SER A 308 15.46 -7.01 1.37
C SER A 308 16.87 -7.28 0.82
N GLU A 309 17.92 -6.94 1.57
CA GLU A 309 19.29 -7.28 1.20
C GLU A 309 19.55 -8.79 1.29
N VAL A 310 19.06 -9.45 2.34
CA VAL A 310 19.38 -10.86 2.59
C VAL A 310 18.58 -11.81 1.71
N LEU A 311 17.27 -11.60 1.58
CA LEU A 311 16.36 -12.50 0.86
C LEU A 311 16.27 -12.13 -0.62
N TYR A 312 15.93 -10.89 -0.96
CA TYR A 312 15.76 -10.52 -2.37
C TYR A 312 17.10 -10.37 -3.07
N ARG A 313 18.00 -9.51 -2.57
CA ARG A 313 19.33 -9.35 -3.21
C ARG A 313 20.19 -10.60 -3.01
N GLY A 314 20.20 -11.20 -1.83
CA GLY A 314 20.94 -12.44 -1.57
C GLY A 314 20.43 -13.61 -2.42
N GLY A 315 19.12 -13.78 -2.56
CA GLY A 315 18.51 -14.76 -3.46
C GLY A 315 18.88 -14.52 -4.92
N SER A 316 18.75 -13.28 -5.40
CA SER A 316 19.11 -12.90 -6.78
C SER A 316 20.57 -13.10 -7.16
N ARG A 317 21.47 -13.28 -6.18
CA ARG A 317 22.89 -13.57 -6.42
C ARG A 317 23.18 -15.07 -6.58
N LEU A 318 22.22 -15.93 -6.26
CA LEU A 318 22.37 -17.37 -6.44
C LEU A 318 22.23 -17.72 -7.93
N PRO A 319 23.09 -18.58 -8.48
CA PRO A 319 22.88 -19.16 -9.82
C PRO A 319 21.61 -20.02 -9.85
N VAL A 320 20.93 -20.12 -10.99
CA VAL A 320 19.80 -21.05 -11.15
C VAL A 320 20.25 -22.50 -10.89
N GLY A 321 19.43 -23.27 -10.17
CA GLY A 321 19.70 -24.63 -9.71
C GLY A 321 20.52 -24.74 -8.42
N ASP A 322 20.99 -23.61 -7.87
CA ASP A 322 21.85 -23.62 -6.68
C ASP A 322 21.02 -23.81 -5.41
N THR A 323 21.57 -24.57 -4.44
CA THR A 323 20.83 -24.91 -3.23
C THR A 323 20.93 -23.81 -2.18
N TYR A 324 19.80 -23.32 -1.70
CA TYR A 324 19.74 -22.44 -0.54
C TYR A 324 19.08 -23.11 0.67
N ARG A 325 19.34 -22.56 1.85
CA ARG A 325 18.76 -23.00 3.12
C ARG A 325 18.02 -21.86 3.78
N ILE A 326 16.82 -22.14 4.25
CA ILE A 326 16.04 -21.21 5.08
C ILE A 326 15.74 -21.86 6.43
N GLU A 327 15.94 -21.10 7.50
CA GLU A 327 15.53 -21.48 8.85
C GLU A 327 14.31 -20.63 9.19
N ILE A 328 13.20 -21.28 9.58
CA ILE A 328 11.93 -20.63 9.86
C ILE A 328 11.40 -21.03 11.25
N LEU A 329 10.45 -20.24 11.75
CA LEU A 329 9.54 -20.63 12.82
C LEU A 329 8.14 -20.82 12.22
N ARG A 330 7.55 -21.99 12.45
CA ARG A 330 6.14 -22.28 12.16
C ARG A 330 5.45 -22.60 13.47
N GLU A 331 4.47 -21.78 13.86
CA GLU A 331 3.75 -21.95 15.13
C GLU A 331 4.71 -22.11 16.33
N GLY A 332 5.79 -21.32 16.33
CA GLY A 332 6.84 -21.36 17.36
C GLY A 332 7.82 -22.54 17.25
N ARG A 333 7.65 -23.46 16.30
CA ARG A 333 8.57 -24.60 16.10
C ARG A 333 9.61 -24.27 15.04
N PRO A 334 10.91 -24.47 15.32
CA PRO A 334 11.97 -24.25 14.34
C PRO A 334 11.96 -25.35 13.29
N LEU A 335 12.03 -24.95 12.01
CA LEU A 335 12.20 -25.85 10.88
C LEU A 335 13.37 -25.37 10.02
N ARG A 336 14.07 -26.32 9.41
CA ARG A 336 15.14 -26.07 8.45
C ARG A 336 14.73 -26.67 7.12
N LEU A 337 14.65 -25.84 6.10
CA LEU A 337 14.20 -26.22 4.77
C LEU A 337 15.31 -25.91 3.76
N SER A 338 15.32 -26.61 2.64
CA SER A 338 16.28 -26.41 1.56
C SER A 338 15.60 -26.60 0.22
N ALA A 339 15.90 -25.73 -0.74
CA ALA A 339 15.44 -25.85 -2.12
C ALA A 339 16.52 -25.33 -3.09
N GLN A 340 16.24 -25.51 -4.37
CA GLN A 340 17.03 -24.97 -5.45
C GLN A 340 16.33 -23.73 -6.02
N THR A 341 17.12 -22.73 -6.42
CA THR A 341 16.65 -21.54 -7.14
C THR A 341 16.28 -21.83 -8.58
#